data_AF-A0A349EQB7-F1
#
_entry.id   AF-A0A349EQB7-F1
#
_cell.length_a   1.000
_cell.length_b   1.000
_cell.length_c   1.000
_cell.angle_alpha   90.00
_cell.angle_beta   90.00
_cell.angle_gamma   90.00
#
_symmetry.space_group_name_H-M   'P 1'
#
loop_
_entity.id
_entity.type
_entity.pdbx_description
1 polymer ?
#
loop_
_entity_poly.entity_id
_entity_poly.type
_entity_poly.pdbx_seq_one_letter_code
_entity_poly.pdbx_strand_id
1 'polypeptide(L)'
;MEMLKANHSVDLIIPRGGEGLIKMVTENSTIPVIKHDKGMCHTYVDCAADPTMAEDICFNAKVQRPGTCNAMETMLVHKDLSSSFLPAMAAKFKKAGVELRGCPRTKVLVPDAKEATDKDWDTEYNDMILNVKVVEGIDDAMAHIARHGSQHSEAIVTRDYETAMRFLREVDASGVFVNASTR
;
A
#
# COMPACT_ATOMS: atom_id res chain seq x y z
N MET A 1 25.39 -6.33 21.74
CA MET A 1 25.64 -7.04 20.46
C MET A 1 25.93 -8.52 20.63
N GLU A 2 26.44 -9.00 21.77
CA GLU A 2 26.74 -10.43 21.97
C GLU A 2 25.52 -11.35 21.79
N MET A 3 24.34 -10.93 22.26
CA MET A 3 23.10 -11.71 22.12
C MET A 3 22.74 -12.02 20.66
N LEU A 4 23.02 -11.10 19.71
CA LEU A 4 22.71 -11.30 18.29
C LEU A 4 23.63 -12.34 17.61
N LYS A 5 24.66 -12.79 18.33
CA LYS A 5 25.67 -13.75 17.88
C LYS A 5 25.71 -15.02 18.73
N ALA A 6 24.77 -15.17 19.66
CA ALA A 6 24.71 -16.29 20.60
C ALA A 6 24.07 -17.54 19.97
N ASN A 7 24.57 -17.99 18.81
CA ASN A 7 24.00 -19.12 18.06
C ASN A 7 23.94 -20.43 18.85
N HIS A 8 24.69 -20.54 19.95
CA HIS A 8 24.68 -21.71 20.85
C HIS A 8 23.54 -21.68 21.89
N SER A 9 22.88 -20.54 22.05
CA SER A 9 21.84 -20.32 23.08
C SER A 9 20.54 -19.75 22.53
N VAL A 10 20.55 -19.21 21.30
CA VAL A 10 19.41 -18.53 20.68
C VAL A 10 19.29 -18.99 19.23
N ASP A 11 18.17 -19.62 18.90
CA ASP A 11 17.90 -20.18 17.57
C ASP A 11 17.22 -19.19 16.60
N LEU A 12 16.54 -18.17 17.11
CA LEU A 12 15.72 -17.25 16.32
C LEU A 12 15.59 -15.87 16.98
N ILE A 13 15.59 -14.81 16.18
CA ILE A 13 15.30 -13.44 16.63
C ILE A 13 14.08 -12.87 15.91
N ILE A 14 13.19 -12.25 16.68
CA ILE A 14 11.99 -11.57 16.18
C ILE A 14 12.00 -10.11 16.69
N PRO A 15 12.64 -9.18 15.96
CA PRO A 15 12.66 -7.78 16.39
C PRO A 15 11.27 -7.17 16.25
N ARG A 16 10.85 -6.43 17.28
CA ARG A 16 9.60 -5.63 17.29
C ARG A 16 9.94 -4.21 17.69
N GLY A 17 9.74 -3.26 16.80
CA GLY A 17 10.06 -1.85 17.00
C GLY A 17 10.20 -1.10 15.68
N GLY A 18 10.78 0.09 15.72
CA GLY A 18 10.96 0.91 14.52
C GLY A 18 12.03 0.37 13.55
N GLU A 19 12.05 0.92 12.33
CA GLU A 19 12.96 0.54 11.24
C GLU A 19 14.43 0.47 11.68
N GLY A 20 14.89 1.43 12.50
CA GLY A 20 16.26 1.45 13.01
C GLY A 20 16.63 0.22 13.87
N LEU A 21 15.70 -0.27 14.70
CA LEU A 21 15.92 -1.49 15.50
C LEU A 21 15.96 -2.72 14.58
N ILE A 22 15.01 -2.82 13.66
CA ILE A 22 14.90 -3.93 12.72
C ILE A 22 16.15 -4.02 11.85
N LYS A 23 16.60 -2.89 11.31
CA LYS A 23 17.82 -2.77 10.52
C LYS A 23 19.06 -3.18 11.33
N MET A 24 19.22 -2.63 12.54
CA MET A 24 20.34 -2.97 13.42
C MET A 24 20.40 -4.48 13.71
N VAL A 25 19.27 -5.11 14.03
CA VAL A 25 19.22 -6.56 14.28
C VAL A 25 19.55 -7.35 13.02
N THR A 26 18.98 -6.97 11.87
CA THR A 26 19.21 -7.67 10.60
C THR A 26 20.67 -7.61 10.15
N GLU A 27 21.30 -6.44 10.25
CA GLU A 27 22.68 -6.23 9.77
C GLU A 27 23.73 -6.89 10.67
N ASN A 28 23.41 -7.14 11.95
CA ASN A 28 24.41 -7.57 12.93
C ASN A 28 24.22 -8.99 13.46
N SER A 29 23.07 -9.63 13.20
CA SER A 29 22.80 -10.97 13.71
C SER A 29 23.38 -12.07 12.83
N THR A 30 23.99 -13.07 13.47
CA THR A 30 24.36 -14.33 12.81
C THR A 30 23.27 -15.41 12.97
N ILE A 31 22.26 -15.13 13.79
CA ILE A 31 21.11 -15.99 14.07
C ILE A 31 20.02 -15.65 13.04
N PRO A 32 19.23 -16.63 12.56
CA PRO A 32 18.07 -16.34 11.71
C PRO A 32 17.15 -15.27 12.32
N VAL A 33 16.67 -14.35 11.47
CA VAL A 33 15.79 -13.24 11.87
C VAL A 33 14.48 -13.32 11.09
N ILE A 34 13.35 -13.30 11.79
CA ILE A 34 12.02 -13.11 11.18
C ILE A 34 11.58 -11.67 11.44
N LYS A 35 11.31 -10.93 10.36
CA LYS A 35 10.93 -9.51 10.41
C LYS A 35 9.97 -9.14 9.29
N HIS A 36 9.31 -8.00 9.44
CA HIS A 36 8.78 -7.21 8.34
C HIS A 36 9.64 -5.96 8.20
N ASP A 37 9.89 -5.50 6.97
CA ASP A 37 10.78 -4.34 6.75
C ASP A 37 9.99 -3.03 6.75
N LYS A 38 9.06 -2.90 5.79
CA LYS A 38 8.19 -1.73 5.59
C LYS A 38 6.76 -2.14 5.28
N GLY A 39 5.87 -1.18 5.39
CA GLY A 39 4.44 -1.27 5.14
C GLY A 39 3.94 -0.53 3.91
N MET A 40 4.69 -0.55 2.81
CA MET A 40 4.28 0.04 1.53
C MET A 40 3.18 -0.81 0.89
N CYS A 41 1.93 -0.51 1.22
CA CYS A 41 0.76 -1.26 0.79
C CYS A 41 -0.06 -0.49 -0.25
N HIS A 42 -0.55 -1.20 -1.28
CA HIS A 42 -1.38 -0.63 -2.33
C HIS A 42 -2.81 -1.18 -2.32
N THR A 43 -3.74 -0.36 -2.78
CA THR A 43 -5.06 -0.84 -3.23
C THR A 43 -5.28 -0.37 -4.66
N TYR A 44 -5.48 -1.32 -5.56
CA TYR A 44 -5.82 -1.09 -6.95
C TYR A 44 -7.33 -1.15 -7.16
N VAL A 45 -7.92 -0.04 -7.60
CA VAL A 45 -9.32 0.05 -8.01
C VAL A 45 -9.40 -0.12 -9.51
N ASP A 46 -9.85 -1.29 -9.94
CA ASP A 46 -9.98 -1.70 -11.33
C ASP A 46 -11.17 -1.01 -12.03
N CYS A 47 -11.22 -1.04 -13.37
CA CYS A 47 -12.32 -0.46 -14.14
C CYS A 47 -13.68 -1.12 -13.87
N ALA A 48 -13.70 -2.42 -13.53
CA ALA A 48 -14.91 -3.16 -13.19
C ALA A 48 -15.27 -3.11 -11.69
N ALA A 49 -14.60 -2.27 -10.90
CA ALA A 49 -14.89 -2.14 -9.47
C ALA A 49 -16.32 -1.62 -9.21
N ASP A 50 -16.95 -2.13 -8.17
CA ASP A 50 -18.12 -1.46 -7.59
C ASP A 50 -17.66 -0.18 -6.86
N PRO A 51 -18.17 1.02 -7.23
CA PRO A 51 -17.68 2.26 -6.65
C PRO A 51 -17.90 2.33 -5.12
N THR A 52 -19.05 1.87 -4.62
CA THR A 52 -19.36 1.91 -3.18
C THR A 52 -18.44 0.99 -2.40
N MET A 53 -18.24 -0.24 -2.87
CA MET A 53 -17.31 -1.18 -2.25
C MET A 53 -15.87 -0.66 -2.27
N ALA A 54 -15.43 -0.08 -3.39
CA ALA A 54 -14.11 0.52 -3.51
C ALA A 54 -13.93 1.70 -2.54
N GLU A 55 -14.93 2.56 -2.40
CA GLU A 55 -14.88 3.67 -1.45
C GLU A 55 -14.78 3.20 0.01
N ASP A 56 -15.48 2.14 0.38
CA ASP A 56 -15.46 1.63 1.76
C ASP A 56 -14.16 0.90 2.09
N ILE A 57 -13.65 0.09 1.15
CA ILE A 57 -12.37 -0.61 1.28
C ILE A 57 -11.22 0.40 1.34
N CYS A 58 -11.11 1.31 0.37
CA CYS A 58 -10.03 2.29 0.35
C CYS A 58 -10.06 3.22 1.58
N PHE A 59 -11.26 3.60 2.03
CA PHE A 59 -11.39 4.41 3.23
C PHE A 59 -10.92 3.67 4.48
N ASN A 60 -11.36 2.42 4.65
CA ASN A 60 -10.93 1.58 5.76
C ASN A 60 -9.40 1.36 5.76
N ALA A 61 -8.83 1.03 4.60
CA ALA A 61 -7.42 0.69 4.45
C ALA A 61 -6.48 1.84 4.86
N LYS A 62 -6.87 3.10 4.66
CA LYS A 62 -6.06 4.26 5.11
C LYS A 62 -6.44 4.75 6.51
N VAL A 63 -7.73 4.93 6.77
CA VAL A 63 -8.22 5.76 7.90
C VAL A 63 -8.38 4.97 9.19
N GLN A 64 -8.63 3.66 9.14
CA GLN A 64 -8.92 2.87 10.34
C GLN A 64 -7.78 2.94 11.38
N ARG A 65 -6.53 2.79 10.93
CA ARG A 65 -5.34 2.86 11.79
C ARG A 65 -4.09 3.21 10.96
N PRO A 66 -3.88 4.50 10.63
CA PRO A 66 -2.83 4.92 9.70
C PRO A 66 -1.42 4.62 10.17
N GLY A 67 -1.16 4.56 11.49
CA GLY A 67 0.17 4.26 12.05
C GLY A 67 0.52 2.78 12.14
N THR A 68 -0.04 1.92 11.28
CA THR A 68 0.31 0.49 11.22
C THR A 68 0.76 0.10 9.83
N CYS A 69 1.68 -0.86 9.75
CA CYS A 69 2.40 -1.27 8.54
C CYS A 69 1.54 -1.90 7.44
N ASN A 70 0.24 -2.11 7.65
CA ASN A 70 -0.68 -2.57 6.60
C ASN A 70 -1.75 -1.51 6.24
N ALA A 71 -1.58 -0.28 6.72
CA ALA A 71 -2.35 0.84 6.21
C ALA A 71 -1.95 1.09 4.74
N MET A 72 -2.93 1.40 3.90
CA MET A 72 -2.67 1.75 2.51
C MET A 72 -1.82 3.02 2.43
N GLU A 73 -0.74 2.98 1.64
CA GLU A 73 0.12 4.15 1.38
C GLU A 73 -0.06 4.69 -0.05
N THR A 74 -0.52 3.84 -0.98
CA THR A 74 -0.81 4.24 -2.35
C THR A 74 -2.12 3.64 -2.86
N MET A 75 -3.04 4.48 -3.33
CA MET A 75 -4.23 4.08 -4.07
C MET A 75 -3.98 4.19 -5.57
N LEU A 76 -4.13 3.08 -6.28
CA LEU A 76 -4.03 3.01 -7.74
C LEU A 76 -5.45 2.95 -8.33
N VAL A 77 -5.75 3.80 -9.31
CA VAL A 77 -7.10 3.85 -9.90
C VAL A 77 -7.01 3.72 -11.41
N HIS A 78 -7.77 2.78 -11.97
CA HIS A 78 -7.86 2.58 -13.42
C HIS A 78 -8.34 3.87 -14.11
N LYS A 79 -7.70 4.27 -15.21
CA LYS A 79 -8.03 5.48 -15.98
C LYS A 79 -9.52 5.64 -16.31
N ASP A 80 -10.17 4.59 -16.78
CA ASP A 80 -11.57 4.61 -17.23
C ASP A 80 -12.57 4.81 -16.09
N LEU A 81 -12.20 4.48 -14.84
CA LEU A 81 -13.02 4.74 -13.66
C LEU A 81 -12.69 6.09 -12.99
N SER A 82 -11.45 6.56 -13.16
CA SER A 82 -10.85 7.65 -12.38
C SER A 82 -11.70 8.93 -12.30
N SER A 83 -12.29 9.37 -13.42
CA SER A 83 -13.09 10.61 -13.47
C SER A 83 -14.40 10.53 -12.67
N SER A 84 -15.00 9.35 -12.59
CA SER A 84 -16.26 9.10 -11.87
C SER A 84 -16.06 8.77 -10.39
N PHE A 85 -14.90 8.21 -10.02
CA PHE A 85 -14.62 7.73 -8.67
C PHE A 85 -13.76 8.69 -7.83
N LEU A 86 -12.66 9.22 -8.40
CA LEU A 86 -11.67 9.96 -7.62
C LEU A 86 -12.20 11.23 -6.95
N PRO A 87 -13.04 12.07 -7.58
CA PRO A 87 -13.52 13.29 -6.92
C PRO A 87 -14.31 13.01 -5.64
N ALA A 88 -15.21 12.01 -5.67
CA ALA A 88 -16.00 11.61 -4.52
C ALA A 88 -15.13 10.99 -3.42
N MET A 89 -14.24 10.06 -3.80
CA MET A 89 -13.33 9.42 -2.85
C MET A 89 -12.38 10.43 -2.20
N ALA A 90 -11.85 11.38 -2.97
CA ALA A 90 -10.98 12.43 -2.46
C ALA A 90 -11.69 13.35 -1.47
N ALA A 91 -12.97 13.68 -1.70
CA ALA A 91 -13.76 14.45 -0.74
C ALA A 91 -13.97 13.68 0.58
N LYS A 92 -14.23 12.36 0.50
CA LYS A 92 -14.35 11.47 1.68
C LYS A 92 -13.06 11.45 2.49
N PHE A 93 -11.91 11.29 1.83
CA PHE A 93 -10.59 11.30 2.46
C PHE A 93 -10.25 12.63 3.13
N LYS A 94 -10.47 13.76 2.46
CA LYS A 94 -10.21 15.10 3.03
C LYS A 94 -11.07 15.38 4.24
N LYS A 95 -12.34 14.96 4.23
CA LYS A 95 -13.23 15.09 5.39
C LYS A 95 -12.69 14.33 6.61
N ALA A 96 -11.95 13.24 6.39
CA ALA A 96 -11.27 12.48 7.44
C ALA A 96 -9.86 13.03 7.79
N GLY A 97 -9.42 14.12 7.16
CA GLY A 97 -8.12 14.74 7.43
C GLY A 97 -6.95 14.14 6.64
N VAL A 98 -7.21 13.34 5.59
CA VAL A 98 -6.15 12.75 4.77
C VAL A 98 -5.61 13.75 3.76
N GLU A 99 -4.29 13.98 3.80
CA GLU A 99 -3.55 14.69 2.76
C GLU A 99 -3.36 13.79 1.54
N LEU A 100 -3.81 14.24 0.37
CA LEU A 100 -3.64 13.50 -0.88
C LEU A 100 -2.46 14.05 -1.68
N ARG A 101 -1.62 13.14 -2.17
CA ARG A 101 -0.53 13.43 -3.11
C ARG A 101 -0.79 12.67 -4.41
N GLY A 102 -0.85 13.38 -5.53
CA GLY A 102 -1.34 12.84 -6.79
C GLY A 102 -0.35 12.99 -7.94
N CYS A 103 -0.39 12.04 -8.87
CA CYS A 103 0.24 12.22 -10.19
C CYS A 103 -0.48 13.33 -11.00
N PRO A 104 0.07 13.78 -12.15
CA PRO A 104 -0.55 14.85 -12.94
C PRO A 104 -2.02 14.60 -13.29
N ARG A 105 -2.38 13.35 -13.64
CA ARG A 105 -3.78 12.98 -13.93
C ARG A 105 -4.69 13.07 -12.71
N THR A 106 -4.19 12.65 -11.54
CA THR A 106 -4.91 12.81 -10.27
C THR A 106 -5.16 14.30 -9.99
N LYS A 107 -4.17 15.18 -10.20
CA LYS A 107 -4.35 16.62 -9.97
C LYS A 107 -5.37 17.28 -10.91
N VAL A 108 -5.52 16.79 -12.13
CA VAL A 108 -6.58 17.28 -13.02
C VAL A 108 -7.98 17.01 -12.43
N LEU A 109 -8.16 15.85 -11.79
CA LEU A 109 -9.44 15.42 -11.22
C LEU A 109 -9.65 15.91 -9.78
N VAL A 110 -8.55 16.15 -9.06
CA VAL A 110 -8.51 16.55 -7.65
C VAL A 110 -7.51 17.71 -7.51
N PRO A 111 -7.90 18.95 -7.88
CA PRO A 111 -6.96 20.08 -8.00
C PRO A 111 -6.23 20.51 -6.73
N ASP A 112 -6.80 20.18 -5.58
CA ASP A 112 -6.27 20.45 -4.25
C ASP A 112 -5.36 19.34 -3.69
N ALA A 113 -5.18 18.23 -4.43
CA ALA A 113 -4.13 17.27 -4.12
C ALA A 113 -2.75 17.90 -4.34
N LYS A 114 -1.81 17.62 -3.43
CA LYS A 114 -0.40 17.95 -3.64
C LYS A 114 0.16 17.14 -4.79
N GLU A 115 1.23 17.64 -5.40
CA GLU A 115 1.94 16.88 -6.42
C GLU A 115 2.79 15.80 -5.77
N ALA A 116 2.60 14.55 -6.22
CA ALA A 116 3.45 13.44 -5.81
C ALA A 116 4.77 13.49 -6.58
N THR A 117 5.87 13.38 -5.84
CA THR A 117 7.24 13.25 -6.35
C THR A 117 7.63 11.78 -6.45
N ASP A 118 8.73 11.46 -7.13
CA ASP A 118 9.22 10.08 -7.21
C ASP A 118 9.47 9.47 -5.82
N LYS A 119 9.94 10.27 -4.86
CA LYS A 119 10.17 9.84 -3.48
C LYS A 119 8.89 9.44 -2.76
N ASP A 120 7.76 10.06 -3.09
CA ASP A 120 6.49 9.79 -2.42
C ASP A 120 6.05 8.33 -2.64
N TRP A 121 6.26 7.79 -3.85
CA TRP A 121 5.89 6.40 -4.17
C TRP A 121 6.68 5.38 -3.34
N ASP A 122 7.85 5.74 -2.82
CA ASP A 122 8.72 4.89 -1.99
C ASP A 122 8.65 5.24 -0.48
N THR A 123 7.65 6.02 -0.05
CA THR A 123 7.53 6.51 1.34
C THR A 123 6.37 5.85 2.10
N GLU A 124 6.69 5.21 3.23
CA GLU A 124 5.71 4.76 4.22
C GLU A 124 5.47 5.91 5.20
N TYR A 125 4.28 6.50 5.17
CA TYR A 125 3.98 7.69 5.97
C TYR A 125 3.58 7.34 7.39
N ASN A 126 2.89 6.21 7.60
CA ASN A 126 2.29 5.85 8.89
C ASN A 126 1.40 6.97 9.48
N ASP A 127 0.78 7.77 8.59
CA ASP A 127 0.01 8.96 8.93
C ASP A 127 -1.19 9.11 7.96
N MET A 128 -2.02 10.13 8.16
CA MET A 128 -3.11 10.54 7.29
C MET A 128 -2.58 11.21 6.01
N ILE A 129 -1.68 10.53 5.30
CA ILE A 129 -1.13 10.92 4.00
C ILE A 129 -1.33 9.72 3.07
N LEU A 130 -1.79 9.98 1.84
CA LEU A 130 -2.06 8.95 0.84
C LEU A 130 -1.61 9.41 -0.55
N ASN A 131 -0.83 8.57 -1.21
CA ASN A 131 -0.53 8.73 -2.61
C ASN A 131 -1.68 8.22 -3.48
N VAL A 132 -1.95 8.88 -4.60
CA VAL A 132 -3.00 8.51 -5.54
C VAL A 132 -2.48 8.59 -6.97
N LYS A 133 -2.46 7.46 -7.67
CA LYS A 133 -2.01 7.36 -9.05
C LYS A 133 -3.11 6.82 -9.95
N VAL A 134 -3.41 7.55 -11.02
CA VAL A 134 -4.19 7.00 -12.14
C VAL A 134 -3.27 6.14 -12.99
N VAL A 135 -3.65 4.88 -13.19
CA VAL A 135 -2.90 3.86 -13.95
C VAL A 135 -3.64 3.47 -15.23
N GLU A 136 -2.91 2.98 -16.24
CA GLU A 136 -3.48 2.59 -17.53
C GLU A 136 -4.39 1.35 -17.46
N GLY A 137 -4.12 0.45 -16.52
CA GLY A 137 -4.79 -0.84 -16.33
C GLY A 137 -4.03 -1.73 -15.35
N ILE A 138 -4.40 -3.00 -15.27
CA ILE A 138 -3.81 -3.94 -14.30
C ILE A 138 -2.30 -4.11 -14.47
N ASP A 139 -1.77 -4.12 -15.70
CA ASP A 139 -0.33 -4.29 -15.95
C ASP A 139 0.49 -3.13 -15.36
N ASP A 140 0.03 -1.89 -15.56
CA ASP A 140 0.67 -0.69 -14.98
C ASP A 140 0.51 -0.67 -13.45
N ALA A 141 -0.64 -1.13 -12.93
CA ALA A 141 -0.85 -1.27 -11.49
C ALA A 141 0.14 -2.26 -10.86
N MET A 142 0.27 -3.46 -11.43
CA MET A 142 1.18 -4.50 -10.94
C MET A 142 2.64 -4.09 -11.14
N ALA A 143 2.99 -3.41 -12.23
CA ALA A 143 4.33 -2.86 -12.42
C ALA A 143 4.68 -1.80 -11.37
N HIS A 144 3.72 -0.95 -10.99
CA HIS A 144 3.91 0.01 -9.91
C HIS A 144 4.09 -0.69 -8.56
N ILE A 145 3.24 -1.68 -8.24
CA ILE A 145 3.36 -2.48 -7.01
C ILE A 145 4.71 -3.20 -6.95
N ALA A 146 5.13 -3.86 -8.03
CA ALA A 146 6.42 -4.56 -8.08
C ALA A 146 7.62 -3.63 -7.88
N ARG A 147 7.50 -2.36 -8.30
CA ARG A 147 8.56 -1.36 -8.17
C ARG A 147 8.62 -0.71 -6.79
N HIS A 148 7.47 -0.43 -6.18
CA HIS A 148 7.36 0.44 -5.00
C HIS A 148 6.81 -0.27 -3.74
N GLY A 149 6.23 -1.45 -3.91
CA GLY A 149 5.70 -2.29 -2.84
C GLY A 149 6.81 -2.86 -1.95
N SER A 150 6.42 -3.15 -0.73
CA SER A 150 7.29 -3.77 0.29
C SER A 150 7.07 -5.28 0.42
N GLN A 151 6.24 -5.86 -0.47
CA GLN A 151 5.79 -7.24 -0.41
C GLN A 151 5.01 -7.56 0.88
N HIS A 152 4.39 -6.55 1.50
CA HIS A 152 3.61 -6.69 2.73
C HIS A 152 2.15 -7.09 2.42
N SER A 153 1.32 -6.11 2.03
CA SER A 153 -0.10 -6.31 1.75
C SER A 153 -0.50 -5.56 0.51
N GLU A 154 -1.16 -6.23 -0.44
CA GLU A 154 -1.61 -5.63 -1.69
C GLU A 154 -3.06 -6.05 -1.97
N ALA A 155 -3.90 -5.13 -2.41
CA ALA A 155 -5.31 -5.39 -2.65
C ALA A 155 -5.77 -4.96 -4.04
N ILE A 156 -6.71 -5.70 -4.62
CA ILE A 156 -7.48 -5.29 -5.79
C ILE A 156 -8.97 -5.21 -5.43
N VAL A 157 -9.64 -4.19 -5.94
CA VAL A 157 -11.10 -4.07 -5.93
C VAL A 157 -11.60 -4.19 -7.36
N THR A 158 -12.33 -5.27 -7.66
CA THR A 158 -12.89 -5.55 -9.00
C THR A 158 -14.07 -6.51 -8.92
N ARG A 159 -15.01 -6.42 -9.88
CA ARG A 159 -16.01 -7.47 -10.13
C ARG A 159 -15.57 -8.46 -11.22
N ASP A 160 -14.47 -8.19 -11.91
CA ASP A 160 -13.96 -9.06 -12.96
C ASP A 160 -13.16 -10.23 -12.37
N TYR A 161 -13.65 -11.43 -12.60
CA TYR A 161 -13.08 -12.64 -12.03
C TYR A 161 -11.67 -12.93 -12.57
N GLU A 162 -11.45 -12.74 -13.86
CA GLU A 162 -10.16 -13.05 -14.49
C GLU A 162 -9.07 -12.10 -14.00
N THR A 163 -9.38 -10.82 -13.91
CA THR A 163 -8.51 -9.75 -13.39
C THR A 163 -8.18 -10.00 -11.92
N ALA A 164 -9.16 -10.37 -11.09
CA ALA A 164 -8.94 -10.73 -9.69
C ALA A 164 -7.99 -11.93 -9.55
N MET A 165 -8.26 -13.01 -10.30
CA MET A 165 -7.44 -14.23 -10.26
C MET A 165 -6.04 -14.01 -10.80
N ARG A 166 -5.88 -13.12 -11.78
CA ARG A 166 -4.58 -12.72 -12.30
C ARG A 166 -3.76 -11.97 -11.25
N PHE A 167 -4.37 -10.95 -10.62
CA PHE A 167 -3.73 -10.17 -9.56
C PHE A 167 -3.25 -11.07 -8.40
N LEU A 168 -4.09 -12.02 -7.96
CA LEU A 168 -3.75 -12.98 -6.90
C LEU A 168 -2.56 -13.89 -7.25
N ARG A 169 -2.32 -14.19 -8.54
CA ARG A 169 -1.24 -15.08 -8.97
C ARG A 169 0.07 -14.34 -9.24
N GLU A 170 -0.01 -13.10 -9.72
CA GLU A 170 1.14 -12.36 -10.24
C GLU A 170 1.73 -11.37 -9.22
N VAL A 171 0.95 -10.89 -8.25
CA VAL A 171 1.45 -9.99 -7.21
C VAL A 171 2.17 -10.81 -6.13
N ASP A 172 3.46 -10.53 -5.95
CA ASP A 172 4.31 -11.16 -4.93
C ASP A 172 4.31 -10.33 -3.64
N ALA A 173 3.43 -10.70 -2.70
CA ALA A 173 3.34 -10.10 -1.37
C ALA A 173 2.90 -11.13 -0.32
N SER A 174 3.15 -10.83 0.96
CA SER A 174 2.78 -11.69 2.09
C SER A 174 1.26 -11.86 2.18
N GLY A 175 0.49 -10.83 1.84
CA GLY A 175 -0.97 -10.90 1.70
C GLY A 175 -1.44 -10.24 0.42
N VAL A 176 -2.20 -10.97 -0.39
CA VAL A 176 -2.84 -10.45 -1.62
C VAL A 176 -4.35 -10.63 -1.48
N PHE A 177 -5.10 -9.55 -1.64
CA PHE A 177 -6.52 -9.50 -1.31
C PHE A 177 -7.38 -9.11 -2.51
N VAL A 178 -8.58 -9.68 -2.60
CA VAL A 178 -9.61 -9.29 -3.57
C VAL A 178 -10.82 -8.79 -2.79
N ASN A 179 -11.26 -7.56 -3.08
CA ASN A 179 -12.45 -6.94 -2.49
C ASN A 179 -12.42 -6.95 -0.94
N ALA A 180 -11.23 -6.78 -0.37
CA ALA A 180 -11.04 -6.66 1.06
C ALA A 180 -9.98 -5.60 1.37
N SER A 181 -10.08 -5.02 2.58
CA SER A 181 -9.09 -4.09 3.10
C SER A 181 -7.75 -4.79 3.33
N THR A 182 -6.65 -4.05 3.21
CA THR A 182 -5.33 -4.52 3.67
C THR A 182 -5.25 -4.61 5.20
N ARG A 183 -6.30 -4.16 5.89
CA ARG A 183 -6.44 -4.06 7.36
C ARG A 183 -7.31 -5.15 7.96
#